data_AF-A0A7V1ML94-F1
#
_entry.id   AF-A0A7V1ML94-F1
#
_cell.length_a   1.000
_cell.length_b   1.000
_cell.length_c   1.000
_cell.angle_alpha   90.00
_cell.angle_beta   90.00
_cell.angle_gamma   90.00
#
_symmetry.space_group_name_H-M   'P 1'
#
loop_
_entity.id
_entity.type
_entity.pdbx_description
1 polymer ?
#
loop_
_entity_poly.entity_id
_entity_poly.type
_entity_poly.pdbx_seq_one_letter_code
_entity_poly.pdbx_strand_id
1 'polypeptide(L)'
;MSNTQAADAFKQTSDFLFRVNMYLDGFFFTCGSAMDILAREVLTYFAIPLPNRVYFEIAKQELSNTRPTDTLLDRLDDPSWRDEFSLYRNALTHELIIAGSINISISVDGDTEGETLVLPLPDDPRVDVMDRTFRNNPDAEIFCKRHIKRLLKLINIIYGEIATRATANSSLPL
;
A
#
# COMPACT_ATOMS: atom_id res chain seq x y z
N MET A 1 -12.22 -43.20 6.20
CA MET A 1 -12.53 -42.00 7.01
C MET A 1 -11.43 -40.92 6.96
N SER A 2 -10.28 -41.11 6.29
CA SER A 2 -9.21 -40.09 6.24
C SER A 2 -9.31 -39.06 5.09
N ASN A 3 -10.04 -39.36 4.00
CA ASN A 3 -10.15 -38.44 2.85
C ASN A 3 -10.94 -37.15 3.14
N THR A 4 -11.89 -37.18 4.08
CA THR A 4 -12.73 -36.02 4.40
C THR A 4 -11.94 -34.97 5.19
N GLN A 5 -11.15 -35.39 6.18
CA GLN A 5 -10.33 -34.47 6.99
C GLN A 5 -9.26 -33.75 6.16
N ALA A 6 -8.62 -34.44 5.20
CA ALA A 6 -7.64 -33.82 4.32
C ALA A 6 -8.29 -32.81 3.35
N ALA A 7 -9.47 -33.12 2.81
CA ALA A 7 -10.22 -32.21 1.96
C ALA A 7 -10.74 -30.98 2.72
N ASP A 8 -11.20 -31.17 3.97
CA ASP A 8 -11.65 -30.09 4.83
C ASP A 8 -10.48 -29.17 5.25
N ALA A 9 -9.32 -29.74 5.58
CA ALA A 9 -8.11 -28.98 5.87
C ALA A 9 -7.65 -28.17 4.64
N PHE A 10 -7.62 -28.79 3.46
CA PHE A 10 -7.27 -28.10 2.21
C PHE A 10 -8.24 -26.96 1.88
N LYS A 11 -9.55 -27.17 2.07
CA LYS A 11 -10.56 -26.13 1.87
C LYS A 11 -10.37 -24.96 2.85
N GLN A 12 -10.11 -25.25 4.12
CA GLN A 12 -9.82 -24.21 5.12
C GLN A 12 -8.57 -23.40 4.76
N THR A 13 -7.50 -24.04 4.27
CA THR A 13 -6.29 -23.35 3.79
C THR A 13 -6.55 -22.51 2.55
N SER A 14 -7.34 -23.02 1.59
CA SER A 14 -7.72 -22.28 0.38
C SER A 14 -8.58 -21.05 0.71
N ASP A 15 -9.59 -21.21 1.56
CA ASP A 15 -10.46 -20.10 1.99
C ASP A 15 -9.66 -19.03 2.77
N PHE A 16 -8.71 -19.47 3.59
CA PHE A 16 -7.78 -18.58 4.29
C PHE A 16 -6.93 -17.77 3.33
N LEU A 17 -6.25 -18.43 2.37
CA LEU A 17 -5.42 -17.76 1.37
C LEU A 17 -6.22 -16.80 0.49
N PHE A 18 -7.44 -17.18 0.10
CA PHE A 18 -8.34 -16.29 -0.64
C PHE A 18 -8.63 -15.01 0.15
N ARG A 19 -8.98 -15.13 1.43
CA ARG A 19 -9.25 -13.96 2.29
C ARG A 19 -8.03 -13.06 2.45
N VAL A 20 -6.85 -13.65 2.68
CA VAL A 20 -5.59 -12.88 2.79
C VAL A 20 -5.34 -12.09 1.51
N ASN A 21 -5.44 -12.72 0.34
CA ASN A 21 -5.25 -12.04 -0.94
C ASN A 21 -6.29 -10.93 -1.17
N MET A 22 -7.55 -11.16 -0.80
CA MET A 22 -8.61 -10.14 -0.86
C MET A 22 -8.31 -8.94 0.04
N TYR A 23 -7.80 -9.16 1.26
CA TYR A 23 -7.43 -8.06 2.16
C TYR A 23 -6.19 -7.30 1.68
N LEU A 24 -5.21 -8.00 1.11
CA LEU A 24 -4.05 -7.38 0.49
C LEU A 24 -4.47 -6.52 -0.69
N ASP A 25 -5.33 -7.04 -1.58
CA ASP A 25 -5.89 -6.27 -2.68
C ASP A 25 -6.57 -4.99 -2.20
N GLY A 26 -7.49 -5.11 -1.24
CA GLY A 26 -8.15 -3.97 -0.63
C GLY A 26 -7.18 -2.95 -0.01
N PHE A 27 -6.10 -3.42 0.62
CA PHE A 27 -5.04 -2.56 1.15
C PHE A 27 -4.33 -1.78 0.04
N PHE A 28 -3.91 -2.45 -1.04
CA PHE A 28 -3.24 -1.82 -2.16
C PHE A 28 -4.14 -0.84 -2.91
N PHE A 29 -5.41 -1.20 -3.12
CA PHE A 29 -6.39 -0.30 -3.72
C PHE A 29 -6.62 0.95 -2.86
N THR A 30 -6.79 0.78 -1.55
CA THR A 30 -7.06 1.87 -0.61
C THR A 30 -5.88 2.82 -0.50
N CYS A 31 -4.66 2.31 -0.34
CA CYS A 31 -3.47 3.15 -0.23
C CYS A 31 -3.20 3.92 -1.53
N GLY A 32 -3.39 3.31 -2.70
CA GLY A 32 -3.31 4.01 -3.99
C GLY A 32 -4.37 5.10 -4.13
N SER A 33 -5.61 4.79 -3.77
CA SER A 33 -6.72 5.76 -3.80
C SER A 33 -6.49 6.93 -2.84
N ALA A 34 -5.94 6.69 -1.66
CA ALA A 34 -5.62 7.75 -0.70
C ALA A 34 -4.59 8.74 -1.24
N MET A 35 -3.58 8.26 -1.98
CA MET A 35 -2.62 9.15 -2.65
C MET A 35 -3.27 9.98 -3.76
N ASP A 36 -4.14 9.36 -4.57
CA ASP A 36 -4.85 10.05 -5.65
C ASP A 36 -5.86 11.09 -5.10
N ILE A 37 -6.48 10.83 -3.94
CA ILE A 37 -7.31 11.80 -3.22
C ILE A 37 -6.47 12.97 -2.69
N LEU A 38 -5.36 12.68 -2.00
CA LEU A 38 -4.47 13.71 -1.48
C LEU A 38 -3.99 14.66 -2.60
N ALA A 39 -3.66 14.11 -3.77
CA ALA A 39 -3.28 14.87 -4.95
C ALA A 39 -4.37 15.86 -5.38
N ARG A 40 -5.63 15.41 -5.42
CA ARG A 40 -6.79 16.27 -5.76
C ARG A 40 -6.98 17.38 -4.73
N GLU A 41 -6.84 17.07 -3.46
CA GLU A 41 -7.04 18.04 -2.38
C GLU A 41 -5.96 19.12 -2.38
N VAL A 42 -4.70 18.74 -2.67
CA VAL A 42 -3.60 19.69 -2.87
C VAL A 42 -3.90 20.64 -4.03
N LEU A 43 -4.30 20.13 -5.20
CA LEU A 43 -4.66 20.98 -6.34
C LEU A 43 -5.83 21.90 -6.02
N THR A 44 -6.84 21.38 -5.32
CA THR A 44 -8.01 22.15 -4.89
C THR A 44 -7.62 23.27 -3.93
N TYR A 45 -6.74 22.99 -2.96
CA TYR A 45 -6.25 23.97 -2.00
C TYR A 45 -5.58 25.17 -2.69
N PHE A 46 -4.88 24.93 -3.80
CA PHE A 46 -4.22 25.98 -4.59
C PHE A 46 -5.07 26.58 -5.71
N ALA A 47 -6.36 26.22 -5.80
CA ALA A 47 -7.28 26.60 -6.87
C ALA A 47 -6.78 26.23 -8.29
N ILE A 48 -6.05 25.12 -8.40
CA ILE A 48 -5.55 24.60 -9.68
C ILE A 48 -6.65 23.74 -10.32
N PRO A 49 -7.02 23.98 -11.60
CA PRO A 49 -8.01 23.15 -12.29
C PRO A 49 -7.63 21.66 -12.29
N LEU A 50 -8.57 20.80 -11.93
CA LEU A 50 -8.33 19.35 -11.87
C LEU A 50 -8.21 18.75 -13.29
N PRO A 51 -7.09 18.09 -13.62
CA PRO A 51 -6.96 17.37 -14.89
C PRO A 51 -7.85 16.13 -14.94
N ASN A 52 -8.08 15.61 -16.15
CA ASN A 52 -8.94 14.42 -16.40
C ASN A 52 -8.51 13.19 -15.58
N ARG A 53 -7.22 13.06 -15.31
CA ARG A 53 -6.64 12.04 -14.43
C ARG A 53 -5.79 12.75 -13.40
N VAL A 54 -6.03 12.47 -12.13
CA VAL A 54 -5.27 13.04 -11.01
C VAL A 54 -4.60 11.89 -10.29
N TYR A 55 -3.35 11.65 -10.65
CA TYR A 55 -2.43 10.79 -9.92
C TYR A 55 -1.52 11.65 -9.05
N PHE A 56 -0.93 11.06 -8.01
CA PHE A 56 -0.05 11.78 -7.09
C PHE A 56 1.05 12.60 -7.78
N GLU A 57 1.71 12.03 -8.80
CA GLU A 57 2.74 12.72 -9.60
C GLU A 57 2.24 13.95 -10.36
N ILE A 58 0.96 13.94 -10.78
CA ILE A 58 0.36 15.04 -11.53
C ILE A 58 0.19 16.26 -10.63
N ALA A 59 -0.11 16.06 -9.34
CA ALA A 59 -0.24 17.18 -8.41
C ALA A 59 1.05 18.00 -8.30
N LYS A 60 2.20 17.33 -8.24
CA LYS A 60 3.52 18.00 -8.23
C LYS A 60 3.74 18.78 -9.53
N GLN A 61 3.49 18.14 -10.68
CA GLN A 61 3.69 18.77 -11.98
C GLN A 61 2.83 20.04 -12.13
N GLU A 62 1.54 19.95 -11.87
CA GLU A 62 0.60 21.07 -11.97
C GLU A 62 0.91 22.19 -10.95
N LEU A 63 1.29 21.83 -9.72
CA LEU A 63 1.74 22.82 -8.75
C LEU A 63 3.03 23.50 -9.17
N SER A 64 3.99 22.77 -9.76
CA SER A 64 5.26 23.36 -10.20
C SER A 64 5.08 24.35 -11.35
N ASN A 65 4.11 24.12 -12.23
CA ASN A 65 3.78 25.01 -13.34
C ASN A 65 3.12 26.31 -12.87
N THR A 66 2.30 26.24 -11.82
CA THR A 66 1.50 27.38 -11.33
C THR A 66 2.19 28.13 -10.19
N ARG A 67 2.94 27.43 -9.35
CA ARG A 67 3.62 27.95 -8.15
C ARG A 67 5.02 27.30 -7.99
N PRO A 68 5.99 27.62 -8.87
CA PRO A 68 7.29 26.93 -8.94
C PRO A 68 8.17 27.07 -7.69
N THR A 69 7.89 28.04 -6.82
CA THR A 69 8.65 28.30 -5.59
C THR A 69 7.93 27.84 -4.32
N ASP A 70 6.83 27.10 -4.45
CA ASP A 70 6.06 26.64 -3.29
C ASP A 70 6.81 25.54 -2.54
N THR A 71 6.96 25.69 -1.22
CA THR A 71 7.70 24.73 -0.38
C THR A 71 7.01 23.36 -0.27
N LEU A 72 5.74 23.24 -0.69
CA LEU A 72 5.04 21.96 -0.72
C LEU A 72 5.56 21.07 -1.85
N LEU A 73 6.21 21.62 -2.87
CA LEU A 73 6.78 20.84 -3.99
C LEU A 73 7.77 19.77 -3.50
N ASP A 74 8.56 20.08 -2.47
CA ASP A 74 9.51 19.16 -1.85
C ASP A 74 8.82 18.03 -1.06
N ARG A 75 7.52 18.18 -0.77
CA ARG A 75 6.70 17.20 -0.04
C ARG A 75 5.85 16.34 -0.97
N LEU A 76 5.62 16.80 -2.20
CA LEU A 76 4.90 16.09 -3.26
C LEU A 76 5.82 15.23 -4.12
N ASP A 77 7.10 15.15 -3.77
CA ASP A 77 8.03 14.22 -4.40
C ASP A 77 7.51 12.78 -4.33
N ASP A 78 7.69 12.05 -5.42
CA ASP A 78 7.31 10.65 -5.47
C ASP A 78 8.11 9.87 -4.42
N PRO A 79 7.46 9.29 -3.40
CA PRO A 79 8.20 8.51 -2.44
C PRO A 79 8.81 7.29 -3.14
N SER A 80 10.10 7.03 -2.90
CA SER A 80 10.82 5.89 -3.50
C SER A 80 10.17 4.52 -3.26
N TRP A 81 9.27 4.40 -2.28
CA TRP A 81 8.52 3.18 -1.97
C TRP A 81 7.24 3.03 -2.79
N ARG A 82 6.79 4.05 -3.53
CA ARG A 82 5.62 3.96 -4.41
C ARG A 82 5.85 2.96 -5.52
N ASP A 83 7.06 2.89 -6.07
CA ASP A 83 7.41 1.92 -7.10
C ASP A 83 7.27 0.49 -6.56
N GLU A 84 7.79 0.20 -5.37
CA GLU A 84 7.59 -1.08 -4.67
C GLU A 84 6.09 -1.42 -4.57
N PHE A 85 5.28 -0.44 -4.19
CA PHE A 85 3.84 -0.58 -4.04
C PHE A 85 3.09 -0.75 -5.37
N SER A 86 3.53 -0.07 -6.43
CA SER A 86 2.93 -0.09 -7.76
C SER A 86 3.06 -1.46 -8.46
N LEU A 87 4.10 -2.23 -8.10
CA LEU A 87 4.29 -3.60 -8.56
C LEU A 87 3.09 -4.46 -8.18
N TYR A 88 2.61 -4.32 -6.94
CA TYR A 88 1.48 -5.07 -6.43
C TYR A 88 0.14 -4.52 -6.91
N ARG A 89 -0.03 -3.19 -7.04
CA ARG A 89 -1.28 -2.56 -7.54
C ARG A 89 -1.74 -3.09 -8.91
N ASN A 90 -0.80 -3.40 -9.80
CA ASN A 90 -1.11 -3.85 -11.17
C ASN A 90 -1.30 -5.36 -11.32
N ALA A 91 -0.85 -6.17 -10.35
CA ALA A 91 -1.03 -7.63 -10.37
C ALA A 91 -2.42 -8.07 -9.89
N LEU A 92 -3.25 -7.13 -9.44
CA LEU A 92 -4.31 -7.40 -8.48
C LEU A 92 -5.71 -7.56 -9.02
N THR A 93 -5.96 -7.34 -10.31
CA THR A 93 -7.32 -7.51 -10.79
C THR A 93 -7.75 -8.98 -10.87
N HIS A 94 -6.84 -9.96 -11.00
CA HIS A 94 -7.25 -11.36 -11.22
C HIS A 94 -6.29 -12.47 -10.72
N GLU A 95 -5.18 -12.18 -10.03
CA GLU A 95 -4.18 -13.19 -9.66
C GLU A 95 -3.90 -13.26 -8.15
N LEU A 96 -3.69 -14.47 -7.63
CA LEU A 96 -3.31 -14.73 -6.23
C LEU A 96 -1.89 -14.20 -5.99
N ILE A 97 -1.68 -13.15 -5.18
CA ILE A 97 -0.35 -12.63 -4.80
C ILE A 97 0.41 -13.69 -3.98
N ILE A 98 -0.24 -14.21 -2.94
CA ILE A 98 0.30 -15.28 -2.10
C ILE A 98 -0.27 -16.59 -2.62
N ALA A 99 0.56 -17.33 -3.36
CA ALA A 99 0.21 -18.64 -3.89
C ALA A 99 0.89 -19.74 -3.10
N GLY A 100 0.14 -20.36 -2.16
CA GLY A 100 0.53 -21.60 -1.49
C GLY A 100 1.76 -21.55 -0.56
N SER A 101 2.53 -20.46 -0.53
CA SER A 101 3.65 -20.29 0.39
C SER A 101 3.16 -19.75 1.72
N ILE A 102 2.97 -20.65 2.68
CA ILE A 102 2.70 -20.32 4.09
C ILE A 102 3.81 -20.96 4.90
N ASN A 103 4.57 -20.16 5.65
CA ASN A 103 5.57 -20.68 6.59
C ASN A 103 4.99 -20.56 8.00
N ILE A 104 4.71 -21.71 8.64
CA ILE A 104 4.31 -21.76 10.04
C ILE A 104 5.55 -22.10 10.86
N SER A 105 6.05 -21.14 11.63
CA SER A 105 7.14 -21.37 12.57
C SER A 105 6.56 -21.54 13.97
N ILE A 106 6.76 -22.71 14.58
CA ILE A 106 6.36 -22.98 15.96
C ILE A 106 7.60 -22.82 16.83
N SER A 107 7.59 -21.82 17.72
CA SER A 107 8.63 -21.64 18.73
C SER A 107 8.10 -22.12 20.08
N VAL A 108 8.82 -23.02 20.74
CA VAL A 108 8.50 -23.48 22.09
C VAL A 108 9.53 -22.88 23.04
N ASP A 109 9.08 -22.04 23.97
CA ASP A 109 9.92 -21.43 25.00
C ASP A 109 9.37 -21.80 26.39
N GLY A 110 9.94 -22.84 26.98
CA GLY A 110 9.43 -23.46 28.21
C GLY A 110 8.06 -24.10 28.02
N ASP A 111 7.08 -23.70 28.84
CA ASP A 111 5.67 -24.13 28.73
C ASP A 111 4.85 -23.31 27.72
N THR A 112 5.49 -22.38 27.01
CA THR A 112 4.82 -21.47 26.08
C THR A 112 5.07 -21.91 24.64
N GLU A 113 4.02 -22.36 23.97
CA GLU A 113 4.03 -22.58 22.52
C GLU A 113 3.57 -21.29 21.81
N GLY A 114 4.42 -20.75 20.94
CA GLY A 114 4.12 -19.61 20.08
C GLY A 114 4.10 -20.05 18.63
N GLU A 115 2.96 -19.89 17.96
CA GLU A 115 2.84 -20.10 16.51
C GLU A 115 2.99 -18.77 15.78
N THR A 116 3.99 -18.67 14.89
CA THR A 116 4.19 -17.52 14.00
C THR A 116 3.85 -17.92 12.57
N LEU A 117 2.80 -17.31 12.04
CA LEU A 117 2.39 -17.46 10.64
C LEU A 117 3.09 -16.39 9.79
N VAL A 118 3.91 -16.79 8.83
CA VAL A 118 4.58 -15.89 7.89
C VAL A 118 3.95 -16.01 6.52
N LEU A 119 3.53 -14.88 5.98
CA LEU A 119 2.89 -14.75 4.67
C LEU A 119 3.83 -13.99 3.72
N PRO A 120 4.79 -14.66 3.06
CA PRO A 120 5.79 -13.97 2.26
C PRO A 120 5.17 -13.36 1.00
N LEU A 121 5.54 -12.12 0.68
CA LEU A 121 5.21 -11.51 -0.60
C LEU A 121 6.18 -11.97 -1.70
N PRO A 122 5.73 -12.13 -2.96
CA PRO A 122 6.61 -12.50 -4.07
C PRO A 122 7.55 -11.36 -4.45
N ASP A 123 8.83 -11.67 -4.74
CA ASP A 123 9.86 -10.68 -5.10
C ASP A 123 9.44 -9.81 -6.29
N ASP A 124 8.72 -10.41 -7.25
CA ASP A 124 8.01 -9.72 -8.31
C ASP A 124 6.60 -10.33 -8.48
N PRO A 125 5.51 -9.61 -8.12
CA PRO A 125 4.14 -10.10 -8.26
C PRO A 125 3.67 -10.18 -9.73
N ARG A 126 4.43 -9.65 -10.69
CA ARG A 126 4.09 -9.66 -12.12
C ARG A 126 4.52 -10.92 -12.85
N VAL A 127 5.37 -11.72 -12.21
CA VAL A 127 5.81 -13.02 -12.73
C VAL A 127 4.70 -14.04 -12.50
N ASP A 128 4.61 -15.06 -13.37
CA ASP A 128 3.64 -16.16 -13.23
C ASP A 128 3.71 -16.77 -11.83
N VAL A 129 2.55 -17.15 -11.31
CA VAL A 129 2.40 -17.72 -9.97
C VAL A 129 3.40 -18.85 -9.67
N MET A 130 3.71 -19.71 -10.66
CA MET A 130 4.63 -20.84 -10.49
C MET A 130 6.11 -20.44 -10.48
N ASP A 131 6.44 -19.29 -11.04
CA ASP A 131 7.81 -18.80 -11.21
C ASP A 131 8.20 -17.75 -10.15
N ARG A 132 7.27 -17.37 -9.27
CA ARG A 132 7.51 -16.38 -8.22
C ARG A 132 8.54 -16.88 -7.20
N THR A 133 9.53 -16.04 -6.94
CA THR A 133 10.46 -16.22 -5.83
C THR A 133 10.01 -15.41 -4.62
N PHE A 134 10.40 -15.87 -3.43
CA PHE A 134 10.03 -15.25 -2.14
C PHE A 134 11.29 -15.00 -1.30
N ARG A 135 12.42 -14.70 -1.96
CA ARG A 135 13.75 -14.74 -1.35
C ARG A 135 14.09 -13.49 -0.56
N ASN A 136 13.57 -12.35 -0.99
CA ASN A 136 13.96 -11.04 -0.47
C ASN A 136 12.89 -10.40 0.41
N ASN A 137 11.69 -10.99 0.46
CA ASN A 137 10.51 -10.24 0.86
C ASN A 137 10.05 -10.44 2.31
N PRO A 138 9.63 -9.34 2.96
CA PRO A 138 9.06 -9.34 4.29
C PRO A 138 7.69 -10.03 4.28
N ASP A 139 7.35 -10.59 5.44
CA ASP A 139 5.99 -10.94 5.79
C ASP A 139 5.00 -9.84 5.38
N ALA A 140 3.91 -10.21 4.72
CA ALA A 140 2.91 -9.30 4.18
C ALA A 140 2.36 -8.36 5.26
N GLU A 141 2.23 -8.84 6.51
CA GLU A 141 1.85 -8.01 7.64
C GLU A 141 2.87 -6.89 7.90
N ILE A 142 4.17 -7.23 7.94
CA ILE A 142 5.26 -6.27 8.12
C ILE A 142 5.28 -5.27 6.97
N PHE A 143 5.10 -5.74 5.74
CA PHE A 143 5.03 -4.90 4.55
C PHE A 143 3.89 -3.88 4.66
N CYS A 144 2.67 -4.33 4.97
CA CYS A 144 1.51 -3.47 5.10
C CYS A 144 1.68 -2.45 6.24
N LYS A 145 2.16 -2.89 7.42
CA LYS A 145 2.44 -1.99 8.56
C LYS A 145 3.48 -0.93 8.22
N ARG A 146 4.52 -1.28 7.46
CA ARG A 146 5.55 -0.34 7.02
C ARG A 146 4.97 0.69 6.05
N HIS A 147 4.21 0.24 5.05
CA HIS A 147 3.67 1.11 4.02
C HIS A 147 2.56 2.03 4.53
N ILE A 148 1.65 1.54 5.39
CA ILE A 148 0.63 2.40 5.98
C ILE A 148 1.24 3.51 6.85
N LYS A 149 2.30 3.22 7.62
CA LYS A 149 3.02 4.23 8.39
C LYS A 149 3.67 5.28 7.49
N ARG A 150 4.28 4.85 6.38
CA ARG A 150 4.89 5.76 5.38
C ARG A 150 3.84 6.66 4.74
N LEU A 151 2.70 6.08 4.33
CA LEU A 151 1.58 6.82 3.73
C LEU A 151 0.97 7.82 4.72
N LEU A 152 0.66 7.39 5.95
CA LEU A 152 0.12 8.28 6.98
C LEU A 152 1.08 9.41 7.31
N LYS A 153 2.39 9.14 7.36
CA LYS A 153 3.41 10.18 7.57
C LYS A 153 3.38 11.21 6.44
N LEU A 154 3.32 10.77 5.18
CA LEU A 154 3.23 11.65 4.02
C LEU A 154 1.98 12.53 4.07
N ILE A 155 0.81 11.91 4.25
CA ILE A 155 -0.49 12.58 4.39
C ILE A 155 -0.44 13.64 5.50
N ASN A 156 0.02 13.26 6.70
CA ASN A 156 0.07 14.16 7.86
C ASN A 156 1.03 15.33 7.65
N ILE A 157 2.16 15.14 6.97
CA ILE A 157 3.10 16.22 6.66
C ILE A 157 2.43 17.23 5.72
N ILE A 158 1.83 16.76 4.63
CA ILE A 158 1.19 17.63 3.63
C ILE A 158 0.01 18.40 4.24
N TYR A 159 -0.88 17.70 4.95
CA TYR A 159 -2.01 18.35 5.63
C TYR A 159 -1.57 19.29 6.75
N GLY A 160 -0.54 18.93 7.52
CA GLY A 160 0.01 19.79 8.56
C GLY A 160 0.56 21.09 7.99
N GLU A 161 1.23 21.04 6.84
CA GLU A 161 1.73 22.23 6.14
C GLU A 161 0.59 23.09 5.60
N ILE A 162 -0.40 22.49 4.95
CA ILE A 162 -1.62 23.16 4.47
C ILE A 162 -2.37 23.86 5.62
N ALA A 163 -2.59 23.17 6.74
CA ALA A 163 -3.30 23.71 7.89
C ALA A 163 -2.55 24.87 8.56
N THR A 164 -1.23 24.75 8.69
CA THR A 164 -0.37 25.82 9.24
C THR A 164 -0.45 27.07 8.38
N ARG A 165 -0.38 26.93 7.05
CA ARG A 165 -0.48 28.04 6.10
C ARG A 165 -1.86 28.70 6.13
N ALA A 166 -2.93 27.91 6.12
CA ALA A 166 -4.30 28.43 6.19
C ALA A 166 -4.53 29.26 7.47
N THR A 167 -3.98 28.80 8.59
CA THR A 167 -4.07 29.50 9.88
C THR A 167 -3.24 30.77 9.89
N ALA A 168 -1.99 30.73 9.41
CA ALA A 168 -1.10 31.88 9.35
C ALA A 168 -1.64 33.00 8.45
N ASN A 169 -2.25 32.64 7.31
CA ASN A 169 -2.78 33.60 6.36
C ASN A 169 -4.23 34.04 6.67
N SER A 170 -4.89 33.38 7.64
CA SER A 170 -6.33 33.53 7.92
C SER A 170 -7.23 33.37 6.68
N SER A 171 -6.73 32.66 5.66
CA SER A 171 -7.40 32.41 4.40
C SER A 171 -6.86 31.13 3.78
N LEU A 172 -7.71 30.45 3.00
CA LEU A 172 -7.23 29.44 2.06
C LEU A 172 -6.63 30.19 0.86
N PRO A 173 -5.56 29.70 0.23
CA PRO A 173 -4.93 30.34 -0.92
C PRO A 173 -5.74 30.15 -2.23
N LEU A 174 -7.08 30.09 -2.09
CA LEU A 174 -8.09 30.05 -3.14
C LEU A 174 -8.18 31.39 -3.86
#